data_AF-A0A3D0HJF7-F1
#
_entry.id   AF-A0A3D0HJF7-F1
#
_cell.length_a   1.000
_cell.length_b   1.000
_cell.length_c   1.000
_cell.angle_alpha   90.00
_cell.angle_beta   90.00
_cell.angle_gamma   90.00
#
_symmetry.space_group_name_H-M   'P 1'
#
loop_
_entity.id
_entity.type
_entity.pdbx_description
1 polymer ?
#
loop_
_entity_poly.entity_id
_entity_poly.type
_entity_poly.pdbx_seq_one_letter_code
_entity_poly.pdbx_strand_id
1 'polypeptide(L)'
;MAGPKGQQNMTPRVSYYPKLVRVTCRALVLALLLSFGIVPTVLTRGLMRVDTAQAKPMPAIESAWVAMQAQQAVVALESANEISPIEQRDVASRWIKSISVIIAEHLEVNSKDLERAWSQSDLSRQKVLFAALTQLGVPYKTNADEPGKALDCSALIKFAWSNAGFKMPRGSAQQYALGARVKASDVQVGDLAWYPGHISMSLGFQNLVIQAPTNGRNVEVHEINESRINWVRWVDPTA
;
A
#
# COMPACT_ATOMS: atom_id res chain seq x y z
N MET A 1 -28.32 58.20 -37.60
CA MET A 1 -28.12 57.04 -38.51
C MET A 1 -27.02 56.15 -37.93
N ALA A 2 -27.21 54.84 -38.05
CA ALA A 2 -26.35 53.72 -37.64
C ALA A 2 -26.29 53.36 -36.13
N GLY A 3 -26.89 52.20 -35.82
CA GLY A 3 -27.04 51.60 -34.49
C GLY A 3 -25.97 50.55 -34.12
N PRO A 4 -26.21 49.74 -33.06
CA PRO A 4 -25.17 49.12 -32.25
C PRO A 4 -24.95 47.62 -32.51
N LYS A 5 -23.76 47.11 -32.12
CA LYS A 5 -23.42 45.69 -31.91
C LYS A 5 -22.46 45.67 -30.71
N GLY A 6 -22.61 44.91 -29.63
CA GLY A 6 -23.30 43.65 -29.39
C GLY A 6 -22.31 42.72 -28.65
N GLN A 7 -22.04 42.98 -27.37
CA GLN A 7 -21.22 42.13 -26.50
C GLN A 7 -22.07 40.95 -25.99
N GLN A 8 -21.67 39.72 -26.30
CA GLN A 8 -22.26 38.51 -25.72
C GLN A 8 -21.38 37.97 -24.59
N ASN A 9 -21.94 37.98 -23.39
CA ASN A 9 -21.43 37.29 -22.20
C ASN A 9 -21.63 35.77 -22.37
N MET A 10 -20.54 35.00 -22.29
CA MET A 10 -20.58 33.55 -22.15
C MET A 10 -20.78 33.18 -20.69
N THR A 11 -21.99 32.74 -20.33
CA THR A 11 -22.31 32.05 -19.07
C THR A 11 -22.08 30.54 -19.22
N PRO A 12 -21.80 29.81 -18.12
CA PRO A 12 -21.52 28.38 -18.16
C PRO A 12 -22.78 27.57 -18.52
N ARG A 13 -22.67 26.66 -19.50
CA ARG A 13 -23.75 25.73 -19.87
C ARG A 13 -23.99 24.72 -18.76
N VAL A 14 -25.06 24.93 -18.01
CA VAL A 14 -25.68 23.93 -17.14
C VAL A 14 -26.33 22.87 -18.01
N SER A 15 -25.77 21.65 -18.03
CA SER A 15 -26.35 20.51 -18.73
C SER A 15 -27.51 19.93 -17.92
N TYR A 16 -28.73 20.35 -18.24
CA TYR A 16 -29.98 19.81 -17.71
C TYR A 16 -30.29 18.46 -18.38
N TYR A 17 -30.05 17.33 -17.69
CA TYR A 17 -30.60 16.02 -18.08
C TYR A 17 -31.61 15.56 -17.01
N PRO A 18 -32.89 15.38 -17.36
CA PRO A 18 -33.89 14.89 -16.41
C PRO A 18 -33.67 13.41 -16.09
N LYS A 19 -33.56 13.09 -14.79
CA LYS A 19 -33.29 11.76 -14.21
C LYS A 19 -34.44 10.73 -14.32
N LEU A 20 -35.32 10.83 -15.32
CA LEU A 20 -36.55 10.00 -15.36
C LEU A 20 -36.71 9.07 -16.57
N VAL A 21 -35.75 8.99 -17.50
CA VAL A 21 -35.93 8.23 -18.77
C VAL A 21 -35.00 7.00 -18.91
N ARG A 22 -34.13 6.70 -17.93
CA ARG A 22 -33.27 5.49 -17.99
C ARG A 22 -33.77 4.27 -17.20
N VAL A 23 -34.94 4.37 -16.54
CA VAL A 23 -35.47 3.28 -15.70
C VAL A 23 -36.64 2.52 -16.35
N THR A 24 -37.22 3.01 -17.45
CA THR A 24 -38.43 2.38 -18.03
C THR A 24 -38.20 1.53 -19.29
N CYS A 25 -36.98 1.49 -19.85
CA CYS A 25 -36.72 0.74 -21.10
C CYS A 25 -36.07 -0.65 -20.91
N ARG A 26 -35.76 -1.09 -19.68
CA ARG A 26 -35.24 -2.46 -19.41
C ARG A 26 -36.26 -3.43 -18.81
N ALA A 27 -37.42 -2.95 -18.35
CA ALA A 27 -38.47 -3.80 -17.77
C ALA A 27 -39.38 -4.46 -18.83
N LEU A 28 -39.46 -3.91 -20.05
CA LEU A 28 -40.36 -4.42 -21.10
C LEU A 28 -39.76 -5.54 -21.97
N VAL A 29 -38.45 -5.77 -21.94
CA VAL A 29 -37.81 -6.87 -22.69
C VAL A 29 -37.81 -8.19 -21.90
N LEU A 30 -37.85 -8.14 -20.57
CA LEU A 30 -37.87 -9.35 -19.71
C LEU A 30 -39.27 -9.98 -19.54
N ALA A 31 -40.36 -9.25 -19.83
CA ALA A 31 -41.72 -9.78 -19.74
C ALA A 31 -42.18 -10.53 -21.00
N LEU A 32 -41.44 -10.46 -22.12
CA LEU A 32 -41.82 -11.07 -23.40
C LEU A 32 -41.08 -12.37 -23.73
N LEU A 33 -40.16 -12.82 -22.87
CA LEU A 33 -39.42 -14.08 -23.04
C LEU A 33 -39.85 -15.20 -22.07
N LEU A 34 -40.88 -14.97 -21.24
CA LEU A 34 -41.46 -15.99 -20.35
C LEU A 34 -42.72 -16.67 -20.89
N SER A 35 -43.19 -16.32 -22.10
CA SER A 35 -44.36 -16.94 -22.75
C SER A 35 -44.03 -18.00 -23.81
N PHE A 36 -42.75 -18.30 -24.06
CA PHE A 36 -42.33 -19.25 -25.11
C PHE A 36 -41.33 -20.33 -24.66
N GLY A 37 -41.22 -20.64 -23.36
CA GLY A 37 -40.63 -21.91 -22.89
C GLY A 37 -39.19 -22.25 -23.34
N ILE A 38 -38.42 -21.29 -23.87
CA ILE A 38 -37.02 -21.49 -24.23
C ILE A 38 -36.18 -20.80 -23.15
N VAL A 39 -35.64 -21.60 -22.23
CA VAL A 39 -34.59 -21.14 -21.30
C VAL A 39 -33.28 -21.13 -22.07
N PRO A 40 -32.65 -19.97 -22.36
CA PRO A 40 -31.30 -19.97 -22.90
C PRO A 40 -30.37 -20.46 -21.79
N THR A 41 -29.71 -21.61 -22.00
CA THR A 41 -28.79 -22.24 -21.05
C THR A 41 -27.43 -21.51 -20.98
N VAL A 42 -27.41 -20.19 -21.11
CA VAL A 42 -26.17 -19.40 -21.10
C VAL A 42 -26.40 -18.16 -20.22
N LEU A 43 -25.49 -17.97 -19.25
CA LEU A 43 -25.39 -16.87 -18.28
C LEU A 43 -26.11 -17.05 -16.93
N THR A 44 -25.86 -18.18 -16.26
CA THR A 44 -25.65 -18.18 -14.80
C THR A 44 -24.17 -18.33 -14.46
N ARG A 45 -23.28 -17.65 -15.21
CA ARG A 45 -22.02 -17.24 -14.61
C ARG A 45 -22.37 -16.03 -13.76
N GLY A 46 -22.64 -16.31 -12.48
CA GLY A 46 -23.01 -15.30 -11.51
C GLY A 46 -22.13 -14.07 -11.68
N LEU A 47 -22.76 -12.91 -11.52
CA LEU A 47 -22.09 -11.72 -11.05
C LEU A 47 -21.36 -12.11 -9.77
N MET A 48 -20.17 -12.69 -9.90
CA MET A 48 -19.16 -12.70 -8.88
C MET A 48 -18.98 -11.22 -8.59
N ARG A 49 -19.57 -10.77 -7.48
CA ARG A 49 -18.97 -9.70 -6.72
C ARG A 49 -17.50 -10.07 -6.67
N VAL A 50 -16.67 -9.30 -7.38
CA VAL A 50 -15.27 -9.25 -7.03
C VAL A 50 -15.31 -8.67 -5.63
N ASP A 51 -15.37 -9.54 -4.62
CA ASP A 51 -15.02 -9.16 -3.27
C ASP A 51 -13.58 -8.69 -3.42
N THR A 52 -13.41 -7.38 -3.51
CA THR A 52 -12.13 -6.75 -3.30
C THR A 52 -11.79 -7.12 -1.87
N ALA A 53 -11.09 -8.24 -1.69
CA ALA A 53 -10.58 -8.67 -0.40
C ALA A 53 -9.75 -7.50 0.12
N GLN A 54 -10.39 -6.67 0.93
CA GLN A 54 -9.78 -5.56 1.61
C GLN A 54 -9.03 -6.20 2.77
N ALA A 55 -7.72 -6.00 2.81
CA ALA A 55 -6.88 -6.55 3.86
C ALA A 55 -7.53 -6.30 5.23
N LYS A 56 -7.75 -7.38 5.98
CA LYS A 56 -8.25 -7.32 7.35
C LYS A 56 -7.28 -6.44 8.13
N PRO A 57 -7.70 -5.27 8.65
CA PRO A 57 -6.80 -4.41 9.39
C PRO A 57 -6.27 -5.16 10.62
N MET A 58 -4.98 -5.01 10.92
CA MET A 58 -4.43 -5.48 12.18
C MET A 58 -5.17 -4.82 13.36
N PRO A 59 -5.57 -5.58 14.39
CA PRO A 59 -6.13 -5.00 15.61
C PRO A 59 -5.24 -3.88 16.16
N ALA A 60 -5.85 -2.83 16.72
CA ALA A 60 -5.12 -1.65 17.17
C ALA A 60 -4.07 -1.97 18.25
N ILE A 61 -4.39 -2.92 19.15
CA ILE A 61 -3.48 -3.37 20.21
C ILE A 61 -2.26 -4.10 19.61
N GLU A 62 -2.49 -5.00 18.64
CA GLU A 62 -1.39 -5.69 17.94
C GLU A 62 -0.51 -4.71 17.16
N SER A 63 -1.13 -3.76 16.45
CA SER A 63 -0.41 -2.72 15.71
C SER A 63 0.48 -1.88 16.64
N ALA A 64 -0.07 -1.46 17.78
CA ALA A 64 0.66 -0.70 18.78
C ALA A 64 1.80 -1.51 19.41
N TRP A 65 1.57 -2.80 19.67
CA TRP A 65 2.57 -3.69 20.24
C TRP A 65 3.74 -3.92 19.27
N VAL A 66 3.46 -4.14 17.99
CA VAL A 66 4.50 -4.24 16.96
C VAL A 66 5.25 -2.92 16.83
N ALA A 67 4.54 -1.79 16.75
CA ALA A 67 5.16 -0.47 16.64
C ALA A 67 6.09 -0.17 17.81
N MET A 68 5.68 -0.52 19.04
CA MET A 68 6.51 -0.37 20.24
C MET A 68 7.77 -1.23 20.19
N GLN A 69 7.66 -2.52 19.80
CA GLN A 69 8.84 -3.38 19.66
C GLN A 69 9.78 -2.90 18.55
N ALA A 70 9.22 -2.42 17.43
CA ALA A 70 10.02 -1.84 16.35
C ALA A 70 10.75 -0.56 16.82
N GLN A 71 10.12 0.27 17.65
CA GLN A 71 10.77 1.44 18.25
C GLN A 71 11.93 1.03 19.15
N GLN A 72 11.77 -0.02 19.97
CA GLN A 72 12.85 -0.55 20.79
C GLN A 72 13.99 -1.12 19.94
N ALA A 73 13.68 -1.76 18.81
CA ALA A 73 14.67 -2.25 17.86
C ALA A 73 15.48 -1.11 17.23
N VAL A 74 14.83 -0.01 16.83
CA VAL A 74 15.51 1.20 16.32
C VAL A 74 16.47 1.76 17.38
N VAL A 75 16.00 2.00 18.60
CA VAL A 75 16.83 2.52 19.70
C VAL A 75 18.00 1.60 20.03
N ALA A 76 17.79 0.28 20.03
CA ALA A 76 18.84 -0.69 20.27
C ALA A 76 19.92 -0.66 19.17
N LEU A 77 19.52 -0.53 17.90
CA LEU A 77 20.45 -0.42 16.78
C LEU A 77 21.21 0.91 16.77
N GLU A 78 20.57 2.01 17.14
CA GLU A 78 21.23 3.31 17.32
C GLU A 78 22.29 3.24 18.44
N SER A 79 21.95 2.60 19.56
CA SER A 79 22.88 2.40 20.68
C SER A 79 24.04 1.46 20.32
N ALA A 80 23.83 0.58 19.35
CA ALA A 80 24.83 -0.34 18.82
C ALA A 80 25.61 0.24 17.61
N ASN A 81 25.44 1.50 17.25
CA ASN A 81 26.07 2.06 16.05
C ASN A 81 27.61 2.17 16.17
N GLU A 82 28.14 2.13 17.38
CA GLU A 82 29.59 2.16 17.68
C GLU A 82 30.24 0.78 17.77
N ILE A 83 29.45 -0.30 17.73
CA ILE A 83 29.94 -1.68 17.80
C ILE A 83 29.96 -2.34 16.41
N SER A 84 30.54 -3.55 16.32
CA SER A 84 30.79 -4.19 15.03
C SER A 84 29.48 -4.49 14.27
N PRO A 85 29.49 -4.48 12.92
CA PRO A 85 28.29 -4.83 12.14
C PRO A 85 27.72 -6.21 12.45
N ILE A 86 28.57 -7.16 12.89
CA ILE A 86 28.15 -8.51 13.29
C ILE A 86 27.29 -8.43 14.56
N GLU A 87 27.72 -7.67 15.56
CA GLU A 87 26.96 -7.48 16.80
C GLU A 87 25.66 -6.69 16.56
N GLN A 88 25.68 -5.70 15.67
CA GLN A 88 24.46 -5.00 15.26
C GLN A 88 23.43 -5.96 14.64
N ARG A 89 23.88 -6.92 13.82
CA ARG A 89 23.00 -7.97 13.26
C ARG A 89 22.47 -8.93 14.33
N ASP A 90 23.23 -9.25 15.37
CA ASP A 90 22.75 -10.06 16.49
C ASP A 90 21.63 -9.32 17.26
N VAL A 91 21.82 -8.02 17.52
CA VAL A 91 20.78 -7.17 18.13
C VAL A 91 19.51 -7.17 17.30
N ALA A 92 19.63 -6.93 15.99
CA ALA A 92 18.49 -6.94 15.08
C ALA A 92 17.77 -8.30 15.02
N SER A 93 18.53 -9.41 15.05
CA SER A 93 17.98 -10.77 14.92
C SER A 93 16.99 -11.11 16.04
N ARG A 94 17.21 -10.62 17.26
CA ARG A 94 16.29 -10.83 18.39
C ARG A 94 14.94 -10.16 18.16
N TRP A 95 14.96 -8.92 17.68
CA TRP A 95 13.75 -8.17 17.35
C TRP A 95 13.04 -8.74 16.13
N ILE A 96 13.79 -9.12 15.08
CA ILE A 96 13.26 -9.79 13.89
C ILE A 96 12.47 -11.05 14.29
N LYS A 97 13.06 -11.90 15.14
CA LYS A 97 12.40 -13.13 15.60
C LYS A 97 11.07 -12.84 16.32
N SER A 98 11.04 -11.85 17.21
CA SER A 98 9.81 -11.51 17.95
C SER A 98 8.73 -10.91 17.04
N ILE A 99 9.10 -9.93 16.22
CA ILE A 99 8.16 -9.17 15.39
C ILE A 99 7.62 -10.02 14.23
N SER A 100 8.48 -10.83 13.59
CA SER A 100 8.09 -11.65 12.44
C SER A 100 7.00 -12.65 12.79
N VAL A 101 6.98 -13.19 14.01
CA VAL A 101 5.91 -14.08 14.47
C VAL A 101 4.55 -13.39 14.44
N ILE A 102 4.46 -12.17 14.99
CA ILE A 102 3.21 -11.42 15.09
C ILE A 102 2.72 -11.00 13.70
N ILE A 103 3.65 -10.51 12.86
CA ILE A 103 3.32 -10.08 11.50
C ILE A 103 2.92 -11.27 10.64
N ALA A 104 3.61 -12.41 10.78
CA ALA A 104 3.28 -13.62 10.03
C ALA A 104 1.93 -14.21 10.45
N GLU A 105 1.61 -14.21 11.74
CA GLU A 105 0.28 -14.61 12.23
C GLU A 105 -0.82 -13.71 11.67
N HIS A 106 -0.62 -12.40 11.69
CA HIS A 106 -1.57 -11.44 11.14
C HIS A 106 -1.79 -11.62 9.62
N LEU A 107 -0.72 -11.90 8.89
CA LEU A 107 -0.75 -12.10 7.43
C LEU A 107 -1.09 -13.54 7.03
N GLU A 108 -1.27 -14.45 7.99
CA GLU A 108 -1.51 -15.88 7.75
C GLU A 108 -0.41 -16.56 6.91
N VAL A 109 0.86 -16.18 7.13
CA VAL A 109 2.04 -16.72 6.44
C VAL A 109 2.98 -17.46 7.39
N ASN A 110 3.99 -18.15 6.83
CA ASN A 110 5.00 -18.85 7.61
C ASN A 110 5.97 -17.87 8.29
N SER A 111 5.99 -17.86 9.63
CA SER A 111 6.86 -16.97 10.41
C SER A 111 8.35 -17.21 10.21
N LYS A 112 8.78 -18.46 9.99
CA LYS A 112 10.20 -18.79 9.76
C LYS A 112 10.71 -18.25 8.43
N ASP A 113 9.85 -18.20 7.42
CA ASP A 113 10.23 -17.66 6.11
C ASP A 113 10.35 -16.14 6.17
N LEU A 114 9.46 -15.48 6.90
CA LEU A 114 9.55 -14.04 7.17
C LEU A 114 10.78 -13.68 8.03
N GLU A 115 11.02 -14.42 9.11
CA GLU A 115 12.23 -14.28 9.95
C GLU A 115 13.51 -14.44 9.11
N ARG A 116 13.55 -15.44 8.23
CA ARG A 116 14.70 -15.70 7.36
C ARG A 116 14.93 -14.55 6.37
N ALA A 117 13.88 -14.09 5.69
CA ALA A 117 13.98 -12.98 4.75
C ALA A 117 14.52 -11.71 5.43
N TRP A 118 14.05 -11.42 6.65
CA TRP A 118 14.47 -10.24 7.40
C TRP A 118 15.90 -10.36 7.94
N SER A 119 16.26 -11.49 8.53
CA SER A 119 17.60 -11.72 9.11
C SER A 119 18.71 -11.77 8.05
N GLN A 120 18.41 -12.22 6.85
CA GLN A 120 19.35 -12.26 5.73
C GLN A 120 19.56 -10.90 5.07
N SER A 121 18.59 -9.99 5.15
CA SER A 121 18.73 -8.63 4.62
C SER A 121 19.91 -7.88 5.25
N ASP A 122 20.48 -6.93 4.52
CA ASP A 122 21.54 -6.08 5.06
C ASP A 122 21.04 -5.17 6.20
N LEU A 123 21.97 -4.63 6.97
CA LEU A 123 21.64 -3.82 8.15
C LEU A 123 20.82 -2.56 7.80
N SER A 124 21.05 -1.95 6.64
CA SER A 124 20.29 -0.78 6.20
C SER A 124 18.82 -1.16 5.99
N ARG A 125 18.56 -2.26 5.28
CA ARG A 125 17.20 -2.78 5.06
C ARG A 125 16.51 -3.20 6.36
N GLN A 126 17.25 -3.75 7.32
CA GLN A 126 16.72 -4.01 8.68
C GLN A 126 16.31 -2.72 9.39
N LYS A 127 17.13 -1.66 9.34
CA LYS A 127 16.79 -0.33 9.89
C LYS A 127 15.53 0.24 9.23
N VAL A 128 15.43 0.16 7.91
CA VAL A 128 14.25 0.60 7.14
C VAL A 128 13.00 -0.16 7.56
N LEU A 129 13.09 -1.49 7.68
CA LEU A 129 11.98 -2.34 8.12
C LEU A 129 11.47 -1.90 9.49
N PHE A 130 12.35 -1.79 10.48
CA PHE A 130 11.95 -1.37 11.83
C PHE A 130 11.36 0.04 11.82
N ALA A 131 11.99 0.99 11.12
CA ALA A 131 11.47 2.34 10.98
C ALA A 131 10.06 2.35 10.40
N ALA A 132 9.79 1.62 9.31
CA ALA A 132 8.45 1.53 8.74
C ALA A 132 7.44 0.92 9.73
N LEU A 133 7.83 -0.13 10.45
CA LEU A 133 6.97 -0.80 11.43
C LEU A 133 6.64 0.08 12.65
N THR A 134 7.51 1.03 13.04
CA THR A 134 7.17 2.03 14.08
C THR A 134 5.94 2.86 13.73
N GLN A 135 5.58 2.93 12.45
CA GLN A 135 4.46 3.72 11.97
C GLN A 135 3.16 2.92 11.90
N LEU A 136 3.13 1.63 12.23
CA LEU A 136 1.89 0.85 12.22
C LEU A 136 0.80 1.51 13.08
N GLY A 137 -0.40 1.61 12.52
CA GLY A 137 -1.52 2.29 13.16
C GLY A 137 -1.53 3.82 13.03
N VAL A 138 -0.47 4.45 12.50
CA VAL A 138 -0.46 5.90 12.23
C VAL A 138 -1.51 6.22 11.14
N PRO A 139 -2.40 7.20 11.34
CA PRO A 139 -3.42 7.56 10.35
C PRO A 139 -2.86 7.97 8.99
N TYR A 140 -3.55 7.57 7.92
CA TYR A 140 -3.28 8.13 6.60
C TYR A 140 -3.89 9.53 6.48
N LYS A 141 -3.13 10.47 5.92
CA LYS A 141 -3.66 11.75 5.45
C LYS A 141 -2.95 12.18 4.18
N THR A 142 -3.72 12.59 3.18
CA THR A 142 -3.20 13.06 1.89
C THR A 142 -2.20 14.21 2.09
N ASN A 143 -1.01 14.12 1.48
CA ASN A 143 0.09 15.07 1.59
C ASN A 143 0.69 15.21 3.01
N ALA A 144 0.32 14.39 3.98
CA ALA A 144 0.94 14.43 5.31
C ALA A 144 2.35 13.82 5.29
N ASP A 145 3.24 14.40 6.09
CA ASP A 145 4.65 14.02 6.22
C ASP A 145 5.07 14.22 7.68
N GLU A 146 4.27 13.67 8.59
CA GLU A 146 4.41 13.82 10.04
C GLU A 146 4.44 12.43 10.70
N PRO A 147 5.61 11.76 10.75
CA PRO A 147 5.76 10.46 11.38
C PRO A 147 5.19 10.44 12.82
N GLY A 148 4.49 9.37 13.17
CA GLY A 148 3.78 9.21 14.44
C GLY A 148 2.43 9.94 14.53
N LYS A 149 2.10 10.83 13.58
CA LYS A 149 0.84 11.60 13.59
C LYS A 149 -0.02 11.33 12.37
N ALA A 150 0.53 11.53 11.18
CA ALA A 150 -0.15 11.27 9.92
C ALA A 150 0.85 11.18 8.76
N LEU A 151 0.64 10.20 7.87
CA LEU A 151 1.50 9.97 6.70
C LEU A 151 0.66 9.74 5.45
N ASP A 152 1.19 10.08 4.28
CA ASP A 152 0.76 9.44 3.03
C ASP A 152 1.72 8.33 2.59
N CYS A 153 1.39 7.66 1.49
CA CYS A 153 2.11 6.49 0.99
C CYS A 153 3.60 6.78 0.78
N SER A 154 3.93 7.87 0.11
CA SER A 154 5.32 8.28 -0.15
C SER A 154 6.03 8.85 1.08
N ALA A 155 5.33 9.49 2.01
CA ALA A 155 5.93 9.96 3.25
C ALA A 155 6.38 8.80 4.15
N LEU A 156 5.61 7.70 4.19
CA LEU A 156 6.03 6.48 4.90
C LEU A 156 7.36 5.94 4.35
N ILE A 157 7.48 5.83 3.02
CA ILE A 157 8.72 5.36 2.37
C ILE A 157 9.88 6.30 2.67
N LYS A 158 9.65 7.61 2.55
CA LYS A 158 10.67 8.62 2.82
C LYS A 158 11.15 8.52 4.26
N PHE A 159 10.24 8.43 5.23
CA PHE A 159 10.57 8.27 6.63
C PHE A 159 11.41 7.01 6.88
N ALA A 160 10.95 5.86 6.41
CA ALA A 160 11.62 4.58 6.65
C ALA A 160 13.07 4.57 6.09
N TRP A 161 13.25 5.00 4.85
CA TRP A 161 14.58 5.04 4.21
C TRP A 161 15.49 6.14 4.78
N SER A 162 14.93 7.26 5.25
CA SER A 162 15.72 8.30 5.91
C SER A 162 16.34 7.84 7.24
N ASN A 163 15.71 6.90 7.95
CA ASN A 163 16.26 6.28 9.16
C ASN A 163 17.46 5.37 8.87
N ALA A 164 17.62 4.92 7.62
CA ALA A 164 18.82 4.21 7.15
C ALA A 164 19.83 5.14 6.45
N GLY A 165 19.62 6.47 6.50
CA GLY A 165 20.52 7.46 5.91
C GLY A 165 20.29 7.77 4.44
N PHE A 166 19.23 7.24 3.81
CA PHE A 166 18.93 7.47 2.40
C PHE A 166 18.01 8.68 2.20
N LYS A 167 18.37 9.56 1.27
CA LYS A 167 17.56 10.73 0.92
C LYS A 167 16.51 10.36 -0.11
N MET A 168 15.25 10.28 0.32
CA MET A 168 14.13 9.98 -0.58
C MET A 168 13.38 11.25 -0.97
N PRO A 169 12.99 11.41 -2.26
CA PRO A 169 12.11 12.48 -2.68
C PRO A 169 10.71 12.32 -2.08
N ARG A 170 9.93 13.41 -2.04
CA ARG A 170 8.60 13.41 -1.41
C ARG A 170 7.52 12.69 -2.22
N GLY A 171 7.65 12.63 -3.55
CA GLY A 171 6.63 12.07 -4.43
C GLY A 171 6.87 10.61 -4.79
N SER A 172 5.82 9.79 -4.76
CA SER A 172 5.90 8.35 -5.11
C SER A 172 6.47 8.09 -6.51
N ALA A 173 6.12 8.90 -7.51
CA ALA A 173 6.66 8.78 -8.87
C ALA A 173 8.16 9.09 -8.93
N GLN A 174 8.64 10.03 -8.12
CA GLN A 174 10.06 10.37 -8.02
C GLN A 174 10.83 9.26 -7.30
N GLN A 175 10.26 8.69 -6.23
CA GLN A 175 10.83 7.54 -5.51
C GLN A 175 10.95 6.32 -6.44
N TYR A 176 9.92 6.06 -7.24
CA TYR A 176 9.96 5.02 -8.27
C TYR A 176 11.00 5.28 -9.38
N ALA A 177 11.21 6.55 -9.75
CA ALA A 177 12.19 6.93 -10.76
C ALA A 177 13.64 6.88 -10.25
N LEU A 178 13.85 7.01 -8.93
CA LEU A 178 15.16 6.99 -8.30
C LEU A 178 15.82 5.60 -8.36
N GLY A 179 15.04 4.53 -8.11
CA GLY A 179 15.58 3.18 -7.91
C GLY A 179 15.74 2.34 -9.17
N ALA A 180 16.61 1.33 -9.09
CA ALA A 180 16.79 0.32 -10.13
C ALA A 180 15.61 -0.65 -10.18
N ARG A 181 15.31 -1.20 -11.35
CA ARG A 181 14.20 -2.17 -11.52
C ARG A 181 14.56 -3.52 -10.91
N VAL A 182 13.63 -4.10 -10.17
CA VAL A 182 13.76 -5.41 -9.54
C VAL A 182 12.75 -6.36 -10.16
N LYS A 183 13.13 -7.62 -10.40
CA LYS A 183 12.18 -8.67 -10.80
C LYS A 183 11.39 -9.11 -9.59
N ALA A 184 10.13 -9.51 -9.77
CA ALA A 184 9.30 -9.97 -8.65
C ALA A 184 9.96 -11.11 -7.84
N SER A 185 10.69 -12.01 -8.51
CA SER A 185 11.44 -13.11 -7.87
C SER A 185 12.61 -12.66 -6.99
N ASP A 186 13.10 -11.45 -7.19
CA ASP A 186 14.33 -10.94 -6.59
C ASP A 186 14.03 -9.86 -5.54
N VAL A 187 12.76 -9.67 -5.19
CA VAL A 187 12.28 -8.66 -4.24
C VAL A 187 12.86 -8.93 -2.86
N GLN A 188 13.39 -7.87 -2.24
CA GLN A 188 13.97 -7.89 -0.91
C GLN A 188 13.25 -6.94 0.04
N VAL A 189 13.52 -7.11 1.33
CA VAL A 189 13.00 -6.23 2.39
C VAL A 189 13.39 -4.79 2.08
N GLY A 190 12.41 -3.89 2.02
CA GLY A 190 12.65 -2.47 1.73
C GLY A 190 12.49 -2.07 0.27
N ASP A 191 12.43 -3.02 -0.67
CA ASP A 191 12.12 -2.70 -2.08
C ASP A 191 10.73 -2.07 -2.20
N LEU A 192 10.55 -1.18 -3.18
CA LEU A 192 9.32 -0.42 -3.32
C LEU A 192 8.40 -1.07 -4.35
N ALA A 193 7.16 -1.32 -3.93
CA ALA A 193 6.06 -1.70 -4.80
C ALA A 193 5.33 -0.44 -5.26
N TRP A 194 5.50 -0.08 -6.52
CA TRP A 194 4.88 1.11 -7.10
C TRP A 194 3.85 0.77 -8.18
N TYR A 195 2.77 1.54 -8.21
CA TYR A 195 1.86 1.65 -9.35
C TYR A 195 1.34 3.10 -9.43
N PRO A 196 0.79 3.56 -10.57
CA PRO A 196 0.33 4.94 -10.70
C PRO A 196 -0.60 5.37 -9.56
N GLY A 197 -0.15 6.37 -8.79
CA GLY A 197 -0.90 6.93 -7.66
C GLY A 197 -0.59 6.32 -6.28
N HIS A 198 0.24 5.28 -6.17
CA HIS A 198 0.54 4.66 -4.88
C HIS A 198 1.94 4.04 -4.81
N ILE A 199 2.46 3.94 -3.58
CA ILE A 199 3.70 3.23 -3.30
C ILE A 199 3.61 2.53 -1.95
N SER A 200 4.25 1.38 -1.85
CA SER A 200 4.36 0.57 -0.64
C SER A 200 5.75 -0.06 -0.57
N MET A 201 6.10 -0.66 0.57
CA MET A 201 7.42 -1.25 0.81
C MET A 201 7.31 -2.74 1.07
N SER A 202 8.12 -3.55 0.39
CA SER A 202 8.18 -5.00 0.61
C SER A 202 8.68 -5.35 2.01
N LEU A 203 8.05 -6.38 2.57
CA LEU A 203 8.51 -7.10 3.75
C LEU A 203 9.39 -8.31 3.38
N GLY A 204 10.00 -8.32 2.18
CA GLY A 204 10.88 -9.39 1.71
C GLY A 204 10.22 -10.38 0.75
N PHE A 205 8.96 -10.17 0.40
CA PHE A 205 8.22 -10.99 -0.55
C PHE A 205 7.49 -10.11 -1.55
N GLN A 206 7.27 -10.63 -2.76
CA GLN A 206 6.61 -9.88 -3.84
C GLN A 206 5.14 -9.56 -3.56
N ASN A 207 4.52 -10.12 -2.54
CA ASN A 207 3.12 -9.87 -2.19
C ASN A 207 2.95 -9.30 -0.78
N LEU A 208 3.97 -9.31 0.07
CA LEU A 208 3.84 -8.82 1.45
C LEU A 208 4.43 -7.42 1.57
N VAL A 209 3.61 -6.43 1.95
CA VAL A 209 4.05 -5.04 2.03
C VAL A 209 3.51 -4.32 3.26
N ILE A 210 4.23 -3.29 3.68
CA ILE A 210 3.72 -2.22 4.55
C ILE A 210 3.39 -0.98 3.71
N GLN A 211 2.27 -0.31 4.04
CA GLN A 211 1.80 0.86 3.30
C GLN A 211 1.01 1.82 4.18
N ALA A 212 0.93 3.09 3.74
CA ALA A 212 -0.11 4.03 4.16
C ALA A 212 -1.13 4.13 3.00
N PRO A 213 -2.30 3.46 3.06
CA PRO A 213 -3.08 3.14 1.87
C PRO A 213 -3.94 4.30 1.34
N THR A 214 -4.81 4.88 2.18
CA THR A 214 -5.76 5.93 1.78
C THR A 214 -6.48 6.54 3.00
N ASN A 215 -7.20 7.65 2.81
CA ASN A 215 -7.91 8.35 3.89
C ASN A 215 -8.92 7.42 4.59
N GLY A 216 -9.00 7.52 5.92
CA GLY A 216 -9.84 6.66 6.75
C GLY A 216 -9.22 5.30 7.08
N ARG A 217 -7.99 5.05 6.62
CA ARG A 217 -7.16 3.90 7.02
C ARG A 217 -5.88 4.39 7.68
N ASN A 218 -5.18 3.45 8.30
CA ASN A 218 -3.91 3.69 8.95
C ASN A 218 -2.80 2.95 8.20
N VAL A 219 -1.55 3.23 8.56
CA VAL A 219 -0.41 2.43 8.14
C VAL A 219 -0.63 0.99 8.57
N GLU A 220 -0.48 0.07 7.62
CA GLU A 220 -0.82 -1.34 7.78
C GLU A 220 0.15 -2.23 7.01
N VAL A 221 0.33 -3.46 7.49
CA VAL A 221 0.87 -4.55 6.69
C VAL A 221 -0.28 -5.26 5.97
N HIS A 222 -0.04 -5.75 4.76
CA HIS A 222 -1.00 -6.59 4.07
C HIS A 222 -0.37 -7.40 2.94
N GLU A 223 -1.12 -8.39 2.48
CA GLU A 223 -0.87 -9.08 1.22
C GLU A 223 -1.51 -8.33 0.03
N ILE A 224 -0.72 -8.03 -0.99
CA ILE A 224 -1.19 -7.49 -2.26
C ILE A 224 -1.95 -8.60 -2.99
N ASN A 225 -3.24 -8.38 -3.22
CA ASN A 225 -4.07 -9.35 -3.93
C ASN A 225 -3.61 -9.61 -5.39
N GLU A 226 -3.97 -10.78 -5.92
CA GLU A 226 -3.58 -11.22 -7.26
C GLU A 226 -3.98 -10.24 -8.39
N SER A 227 -5.11 -9.56 -8.24
CA SER A 227 -5.55 -8.57 -9.26
C SER A 227 -4.63 -7.36 -9.36
N ARG A 228 -3.95 -7.00 -8.25
CA ARG A 228 -3.05 -5.84 -8.18
C ARG A 228 -1.60 -6.21 -8.38
N ILE A 229 -1.18 -7.44 -8.06
CA ILE A 229 0.22 -7.86 -8.15
C ILE A 229 0.83 -7.64 -9.53
N ASN A 230 0.04 -7.85 -10.59
CA ASN A 230 0.47 -7.69 -11.99
C ASN A 230 0.70 -6.23 -12.40
N TRP A 231 0.22 -5.27 -11.62
CA TRP A 231 0.42 -3.83 -11.86
C TRP A 231 1.61 -3.27 -11.09
N VAL A 232 2.13 -4.02 -10.11
CA VAL A 232 3.23 -3.60 -9.26
C VAL A 232 4.52 -3.60 -10.06
N ARG A 233 5.25 -2.50 -9.96
CA ARG A 233 6.61 -2.36 -10.48
C ARG A 233 7.55 -2.25 -9.30
N TRP A 234 8.44 -3.23 -9.19
CA TRP A 234 9.41 -3.33 -8.10
C TRP A 234 10.65 -2.49 -8.39
N VAL A 235 11.11 -1.75 -7.38
CA VAL A 235 12.36 -1.00 -7.45
C VAL A 235 13.20 -1.13 -6.18
N ASP A 236 14.50 -1.21 -6.37
CA ASP A 236 15.50 -1.07 -5.31
C ASP A 236 15.88 0.43 -5.22
N PRO A 237 15.56 1.13 -4.13
CA PRO A 237 15.87 2.56 -3.99
C PRO A 237 17.33 2.86 -3.60
N THR A 238 18.17 1.83 -3.45
CA THR A 238 19.58 1.95 -3.03
C THR A 238 20.59 1.80 -4.17
N ALA A 239 20.12 1.34 -5.33
CA ALA A 239 20.94 1.01 -6.49
C ALA A 239 21.39 2.24 -7.30
#